data_AF-A0AAV4FIG2-F1
#
_entry.id   AF-A0AAV4FIG2-F1
#
_cell.length_a   1.000
_cell.length_b   1.000
_cell.length_c   1.000
_cell.angle_alpha   90.00
_cell.angle_beta   90.00
_cell.angle_gamma   90.00
#
_symmetry.space_group_name_H-M   'P 1'
#
loop_
_entity.id
_entity.type
_entity.pdbx_description
1 polymer ?
#
loop_
_entity_poly.entity_id
_entity_poly.type
_entity_poly.pdbx_seq_one_letter_code
_entity_poly.pdbx_strand_id
1 'polypeptide(L)'
;MLGAISQYTNEGGYRQNTDPLPFSSLALWKSADIRGFYLPHYFDQVPEHVSKLQKLVADGQLDVAMDNGCNTDTGPFKGIEKICEGLEVREDITFL
;
A
#
# COMPACT_ATOMS: atom_id res chain seq x y z
N MET A 1 -22.37 -12.52 8.51
CA MET A 1 -22.70 -13.94 8.77
C MET A 1 -23.90 -14.45 7.93
N LEU A 2 -24.07 -14.03 6.67
CA LEU A 2 -25.15 -14.55 5.79
C LEU A 2 -24.68 -14.91 4.37
N GLY A 3 -23.55 -14.38 3.88
CA GLY A 3 -23.06 -14.62 2.52
C GLY A 3 -22.36 -15.97 2.30
N ALA A 4 -21.63 -16.49 3.30
CA ALA A 4 -20.88 -17.75 3.16
C ALA A 4 -21.75 -19.01 3.31
N ILE A 5 -22.93 -18.89 3.92
CA ILE A 5 -23.86 -20.01 4.16
C ILE A 5 -24.78 -20.22 2.95
N SER A 6 -25.01 -19.18 2.14
CA SER A 6 -25.96 -19.23 1.02
C SER A 6 -25.47 -20.01 -0.21
N GLN A 7 -24.21 -20.43 -0.26
CA GLN A 7 -23.62 -21.06 -1.44
C GLN A 7 -23.79 -22.59 -1.51
N TYR A 8 -24.47 -23.23 -0.54
CA TYR A 8 -24.54 -24.69 -0.46
C TYR A 8 -25.91 -25.33 -0.72
N THR A 9 -26.96 -24.58 -1.09
CA THR A 9 -28.33 -25.13 -1.03
C THR A 9 -29.07 -25.39 -2.33
N ASN A 10 -28.55 -25.12 -3.53
CA ASN A 10 -29.29 -25.42 -4.77
C ASN A 10 -28.50 -26.21 -5.82
N GLU A 11 -29.09 -27.34 -6.24
CA GLU A 11 -28.70 -28.12 -7.42
C GLU A 11 -28.80 -27.23 -8.68
N GLY A 12 -27.67 -26.66 -9.10
CA GLY A 12 -27.57 -25.67 -10.19
C GLY A 12 -26.90 -24.34 -9.84
N GLY A 13 -26.38 -24.19 -8.61
CA GLY A 13 -25.69 -22.96 -8.18
C GLY A 13 -24.44 -22.61 -9.01
N TYR A 14 -24.28 -21.31 -9.30
CA TYR A 14 -23.18 -20.74 -10.08
C TYR A 14 -21.82 -21.13 -9.48
N ARG A 15 -21.09 -22.03 -10.16
CA ARG A 15 -19.70 -22.33 -9.83
C ARG A 15 -18.84 -21.16 -10.27
N GLN A 16 -18.41 -20.32 -9.33
CA GLN A 16 -17.27 -19.44 -9.60
C GLN A 16 -16.03 -20.33 -9.72
N ASN A 17 -15.67 -20.69 -10.95
CA ASN A 17 -14.33 -21.13 -11.30
C ASN A 17 -13.39 -19.93 -11.18
N THR A 18 -12.93 -19.68 -9.97
CA THR A 18 -11.79 -18.83 -9.69
C THR A 18 -11.01 -19.62 -8.67
N ASP A 19 -9.82 -20.12 -8.99
CA ASP A 19 -8.92 -20.66 -7.98
C ASP A 19 -8.75 -19.56 -6.91
N PRO A 20 -9.41 -19.67 -5.75
CA PRO A 20 -9.51 -18.55 -4.85
C PRO A 20 -8.25 -18.61 -4.03
N LEU A 21 -7.33 -17.68 -4.26
CA LEU A 21 -6.35 -17.36 -3.25
C LEU A 21 -7.12 -17.20 -1.93
N PRO A 22 -6.77 -17.97 -0.88
CA PRO A 22 -7.67 -18.24 0.24
C PRO A 22 -7.79 -17.04 1.19
N PHE A 23 -7.60 -15.81 0.73
CA PHE A 23 -7.59 -14.62 1.57
C PHE A 23 -8.91 -14.40 2.29
N SER A 24 -10.05 -14.65 1.62
CA SER A 24 -11.38 -14.51 2.24
C SER A 24 -11.62 -15.57 3.33
N SER A 25 -11.21 -16.81 3.10
CA SER A 25 -11.31 -17.87 4.10
C SER A 25 -10.30 -17.67 5.22
N LEU A 26 -9.05 -17.32 4.92
CA LEU A 26 -8.00 -17.02 5.91
C LEU A 26 -8.35 -15.82 6.79
N ALA A 27 -8.86 -14.74 6.21
CA ALA A 27 -9.32 -13.56 6.96
C ALA A 27 -10.44 -13.95 7.93
N LEU A 28 -11.37 -14.78 7.48
CA LEU A 28 -12.44 -15.31 8.34
C LEU A 28 -11.90 -16.19 9.48
N TRP A 29 -11.02 -17.16 9.18
CA TRP A 29 -10.39 -18.02 10.18
C TRP A 29 -9.59 -17.22 11.21
N LYS A 30 -8.93 -16.15 10.78
CA LYS A 30 -8.12 -15.28 11.64
C LYS A 30 -8.90 -14.14 12.31
N SER A 31 -10.19 -14.00 12.02
CA SER A 31 -11.00 -12.84 12.44
C SER A 31 -10.30 -11.50 12.09
N ALA A 32 -9.75 -11.42 10.89
CA ALA A 32 -8.98 -10.29 10.39
C ALA A 32 -9.70 -9.59 9.23
N ASP A 33 -9.41 -8.31 9.05
CA ASP A 33 -9.93 -7.48 7.95
C ASP A 33 -8.83 -7.20 6.91
N ILE A 34 -9.19 -7.21 5.63
CA ILE A 34 -8.36 -6.72 4.53
C ILE A 34 -8.96 -5.40 4.07
N ARG A 35 -8.23 -4.29 4.23
CA ARG A 35 -8.69 -2.95 3.85
C ARG A 35 -7.73 -2.34 2.84
N GLY A 36 -8.26 -1.97 1.68
CA GLY A 36 -7.54 -1.16 0.71
C GLY A 36 -7.46 0.29 1.17
N PHE A 37 -6.32 0.94 0.91
CA PHE A 37 -6.15 2.38 1.13
C PHE A 37 -5.82 3.05 -0.20
N TYR A 38 -6.65 4.00 -0.59
CA TYR A 38 -6.43 4.84 -1.76
C TYR A 38 -6.48 6.30 -1.32
N LEU A 39 -5.33 6.97 -1.37
CA LEU A 39 -5.14 8.30 -0.78
C LEU A 39 -6.19 9.34 -1.26
N PRO A 40 -6.59 9.38 -2.54
CA PRO A 40 -7.58 10.35 -3.00
C PRO A 40 -8.94 10.28 -2.32
N HIS A 41 -9.33 9.14 -1.76
CA HIS A 41 -10.59 9.01 -1.01
C HIS A 41 -10.58 9.75 0.34
N TYR A 42 -9.42 10.23 0.79
CA TYR A 42 -9.23 10.87 2.10
C TYR A 42 -8.60 12.26 1.99
N PHE A 43 -8.71 12.92 0.83
CA PHE A 43 -8.07 14.23 0.60
C PHE A 43 -8.49 15.29 1.62
N ASP A 44 -9.73 15.24 2.11
CA ASP A 44 -10.24 16.17 3.13
C ASP A 44 -9.45 16.09 4.45
N GLN A 45 -8.84 14.94 4.75
CA GLN A 45 -8.06 14.70 5.97
C GLN A 45 -6.57 15.02 5.79
N VAL A 46 -6.10 15.20 4.55
CA VAL A 46 -4.68 15.42 4.24
C VAL A 46 -4.12 16.67 4.93
N PRO A 47 -4.79 17.84 4.93
CA PRO A 47 -4.22 19.05 5.54
C PRO A 47 -3.92 18.89 7.04
N GLU A 48 -4.82 18.24 7.78
CA GLU A 48 -4.64 17.96 9.21
C GLU A 48 -3.44 17.03 9.44
N HIS A 49 -3.36 15.94 8.67
CA HIS A 49 -2.32 14.93 8.84
C HIS A 49 -0.95 15.45 8.41
N VAL A 50 -0.86 16.24 7.34
CA VAL A 50 0.40 16.89 6.92
C VAL A 50 0.90 17.85 8.00
N SER A 51 0.02 18.65 8.60
CA SER A 51 0.39 19.58 9.68
C SER A 51 0.93 18.82 10.89
N LYS A 52 0.30 17.70 11.25
CA LYS A 52 0.76 16.82 12.34
C LYS A 52 2.13 16.20 12.02
N LEU A 53 2.33 15.70 10.81
CA LEU A 53 3.61 15.12 10.38
C LEU A 53 4.73 16.16 10.45
N GLN A 54 4.50 17.37 9.93
CA GLN A 54 5.48 18.46 10.01
C GLN A 54 5.88 18.78 11.45
N LYS A 55 4.90 18.81 12.35
CA LYS A 55 5.17 19.01 13.78
C LYS A 55 6.03 17.90 14.38
N LEU A 56 5.73 16.64 14.09
CA LEU A 56 6.51 15.50 14.60
C LEU A 56 7.95 15.51 14.09
N VAL A 57 8.17 15.92 12.84
CA VAL A 57 9.52 16.10 12.28
C VAL A 57 10.24 17.25 13.00
N ALA A 58 9.59 18.40 13.16
CA ALA A 58 10.17 19.56 13.85
C ALA A 58 10.50 19.28 15.32
N ASP A 59 9.66 18.51 16.00
CA ASP A 59 9.84 18.08 17.39
C ASP A 59 10.87 16.95 17.54
N GLY A 60 11.45 16.45 16.43
CA GLY A 60 12.42 15.35 16.42
C GLY A 60 11.85 13.99 16.79
N GLN A 61 10.51 13.85 16.79
CA GLN A 61 9.81 12.61 17.12
C GLN A 61 9.63 11.69 15.91
N LEU A 62 9.81 12.23 14.70
CA LEU A 62 9.73 11.49 13.45
C LEU A 62 11.00 11.72 12.63
N ASP A 63 11.77 10.66 12.43
CA ASP A 63 12.91 10.66 11.53
C ASP A 63 12.43 10.43 10.08
N VAL A 64 12.97 11.20 9.15
CA VAL A 64 12.58 11.18 7.74
C VAL A 64 13.76 10.68 6.92
N ALA A 65 13.67 9.42 6.51
CA ALA A 65 14.62 8.85 5.56
C ALA A 65 14.41 9.47 4.17
N MET A 66 15.47 10.03 3.60
CA MET A 66 15.47 10.58 2.25
C MET A 66 16.58 9.95 1.43
N ASP A 67 16.23 9.25 0.36
CA ASP A 67 17.20 8.78 -0.62
C ASP A 67 17.41 9.85 -1.70
N ASN A 68 18.62 10.39 -1.71
CA ASN A 68 19.05 11.43 -2.65
C ASN A 68 19.95 10.89 -3.77
N GLY A 69 20.08 9.55 -3.90
CA GLY A 69 20.97 8.94 -4.88
C GLY A 69 22.45 9.15 -4.58
N CYS A 70 22.82 9.56 -3.35
CA CYS A 70 24.23 9.78 -2.99
C CYS A 70 25.08 8.51 -3.09
N ASN A 71 24.45 7.34 -3.05
CA ASN A 71 25.08 6.03 -3.08
C ASN A 71 24.93 5.33 -4.44
N THR A 72 24.43 6.02 -5.47
CA THR A 72 24.32 5.45 -6.83
C THR A 72 25.62 5.67 -7.60
N ASP A 73 25.90 4.81 -8.58
CA ASP A 73 27.07 4.93 -9.44
C ASP A 73 27.07 6.23 -10.26
N THR A 74 25.89 6.78 -10.53
CA THR A 74 25.68 8.01 -11.31
C THR A 74 25.63 9.28 -10.46
N GLY A 75 25.77 9.15 -9.14
CA GLY A 75 25.75 10.25 -8.17
C GLY A 75 24.37 10.81 -7.85
N PRO A 76 24.30 11.85 -7.00
CA PRO A 76 23.04 12.32 -6.42
C PRO A 76 22.04 12.83 -7.46
N PHE A 77 20.76 12.56 -7.21
CA PHE A 77 19.63 12.98 -8.06
C PHE A 77 19.42 14.49 -7.98
N LYS A 78 20.11 15.22 -8.85
CA LYS A 78 19.96 16.67 -9.03
C LYS A 78 19.56 16.98 -10.46
N GLY A 79 18.55 17.82 -10.63
CA GLY A 79 18.03 18.18 -11.94
C GLY A 79 16.91 17.24 -12.43
N ILE A 80 16.19 17.69 -13.46
CA ILE A 80 15.03 16.98 -14.03
C ILE A 80 15.50 15.76 -14.85
N GLU A 81 16.70 15.82 -15.40
CA GLU A 81 17.36 14.76 -16.15
C GLU A 81 17.58 13.47 -15.34
N LYS A 82 17.73 13.59 -14.02
CA LYS A 82 17.93 12.46 -13.11
C LYS A 82 16.64 11.76 -12.66
N ILE A 83 15.47 12.23 -13.09
CA ILE A 83 14.18 11.62 -12.71
C ILE A 83 14.09 10.18 -13.19
N CYS A 84 14.51 9.89 -14.43
CA CYS A 84 14.48 8.53 -14.97
C CYS A 84 15.39 7.58 -14.17
N GLU A 85 16.60 8.02 -13.83
CA GLU A 85 17.53 7.24 -13.01
C GLU A 85 16.96 7.00 -11.59
N GLY A 86 16.29 7.99 -11.00
CA GLY A 86 15.62 7.83 -9.71
C GLY A 86 14.43 6.85 -9.74
N LEU A 87 13.77 6.68 -10.89
CA LEU A 87 12.73 5.66 -11.06
C LEU A 87 13.34 4.27 -11.19
N GLU A 88 14.42 4.11 -11.96
CA GLU A 88 15.10 2.83 -12.16
C GLU A 88 15.65 2.28 -10.84
N VAL A 89 16.31 3.12 -10.03
CA VAL A 89 16.81 2.73 -8.69
C VAL A 89 15.69 2.29 -7.75
N ARG A 90 14.47 2.82 -7.93
CA ARG A 90 13.31 2.44 -7.11
C ARG A 90 12.75 1.07 -7.47
N GLU A 91 12.92 0.59 -8.71
CA GLU A 91 12.43 -0.73 -9.13
C GLU A 91 13.23 -1.87 -8.49
N ASP A 92 14.49 -1.63 -8.10
CA ASP A 92 15.32 -2.61 -7.37
C ASP A 92 14.85 -2.83 -5.91
N ILE A 93 14.06 -1.89 -5.36
CA ILE A 93 13.36 -2.05 -4.08
C ILE A 93 11.97 -2.66 -4.35
N THR A 94 11.97 -3.86 -4.93
CA THR A 94 10.73 -4.63 -5.17
C THR A 94 10.21 -5.20 -3.84
N PHE A 95 8.98 -4.81 -3.49
CA PHE A 95 8.03 -5.40 -2.53
C PHE A 95 8.52 -6.64 -1.74
N LEU A 96 9.10 -6.41 -0.56
CA LEU A 96 9.10 -7.40 0.54
C LEU A 96 7.83 -7.27 1.38
#